data_AF-A0A6I9SQR0-F1
#
_entry.id   AF-A0A6I9SQR0-F1
#
_cell.length_a   1.000
_cell.length_b   1.000
_cell.length_c   1.000
_cell.angle_alpha   90.00
_cell.angle_beta   90.00
_cell.angle_gamma   90.00
#
_symmetry.space_group_name_H-M   'P 1'
#
loop_
_entity.id
_entity.type
_entity.pdbx_description
1 polymer ?
#
loop_
_entity_poly.entity_id
_entity_poly.type
_entity_poly.pdbx_seq_one_letter_code
_entity_poly.pdbx_strand_id
1 'polypeptide(L)'
;MACLALDDDGILLSNLALNMRKFVEVSHLSPEWVSYGLGYDSRASNFKVVIVLYLTGRKHKKISEKYRTPGDKNRVQAYSANSNSWKILDLDIRYNVSPNKNDVILHGNLYWLAAIDENEVVMYLVWFDVSKSLLKTVSLSSLNLEKETTVRFMDFNGDLVAIVHDENDESELKIIYFWVYDNVEKMWRHNYN
;
A
#
# COMPACT_ATOMS: atom_id res chain seq x y z
N MET A 1 -3.28 -12.17 14.81
CA MET A 1 -2.80 -10.86 14.34
C MET A 1 -1.29 -10.90 14.31
N ALA A 2 -0.67 -10.55 13.19
CA ALA A 2 0.78 -10.48 13.07
C ALA A 2 1.22 -9.01 13.12
N CYS A 3 2.23 -8.69 13.94
CA CYS A 3 2.80 -7.35 14.11
C CYS A 3 4.15 -7.28 13.41
N LEU A 4 4.44 -6.10 12.86
CA LEU A 4 5.66 -5.78 12.17
C LEU A 4 6.31 -4.57 12.87
N ALA A 5 7.52 -4.76 13.40
CA ALA A 5 8.34 -3.69 13.95
C ALA A 5 9.60 -3.54 13.10
N LEU A 6 9.97 -2.27 12.84
CA LEU A 6 11.19 -1.93 12.13
C LEU A 6 12.32 -1.64 13.11
N ASP A 7 13.50 -2.12 12.77
CA ASP A 7 14.79 -1.67 13.28
C ASP A 7 15.66 -1.27 12.09
N ASP A 8 16.74 -0.53 12.31
CA ASP A 8 17.64 -0.07 11.24
C ASP A 8 18.22 -1.24 10.42
N ASP A 9 18.32 -2.42 11.04
CA ASP A 9 18.90 -3.63 10.46
C ASP A 9 17.85 -4.67 9.98
N GLY A 10 16.56 -4.46 10.25
CA GLY A 10 15.58 -5.50 9.89
C GLY A 10 14.13 -5.31 10.34
N ILE A 11 13.38 -6.39 10.14
CA ILE A 11 11.94 -6.48 10.39
C ILE A 11 11.69 -7.60 11.39
N LEU A 12 11.06 -7.27 12.52
CA LEU A 12 10.55 -8.27 13.46
C LEU A 12 9.12 -8.64 13.08
N LEU A 13 8.94 -9.89 12.65
CA LEU A 13 7.64 -10.53 12.45
C LEU A 13 7.21 -11.22 13.73
N SER A 14 6.05 -10.86 14.26
CA SER A 14 5.49 -11.49 15.46
C SER A 14 4.05 -11.91 15.21
N ASN A 15 3.72 -13.19 15.32
CA ASN A 15 2.34 -13.66 15.37
C ASN A 15 2.07 -14.29 16.74
N LEU A 16 1.42 -13.51 17.61
CA LEU A 16 1.14 -13.91 18.98
C LEU A 16 0.20 -15.11 19.06
N ALA A 17 -0.74 -15.25 18.13
CA ALA A 17 -1.68 -16.37 18.11
C ALA A 17 -0.99 -17.71 17.80
N LEU A 18 0.14 -17.67 17.09
CA LEU A 18 0.94 -18.86 16.76
C LEU A 18 2.21 -18.95 17.61
N ASN A 19 2.39 -18.07 18.61
CA ASN A 19 3.62 -17.90 19.38
C ASN A 19 4.89 -17.84 18.50
N MET A 20 4.79 -17.21 17.34
CA MET A 20 5.86 -17.13 16.35
C MET A 20 6.51 -15.75 16.44
N ARG A 21 7.85 -15.72 16.53
CA ARG A 21 8.66 -14.50 16.41
C ARG A 21 9.82 -14.79 15.48
N LYS A 22 10.05 -13.90 14.51
CA LYS A 22 11.09 -14.06 13.51
C LYS A 22 11.66 -12.71 13.14
N PHE A 23 12.97 -12.55 13.32
CA PHE A 23 13.69 -11.42 12.76
C PHE A 23 14.04 -11.71 11.30
N VAL A 24 13.77 -10.75 10.43
CA VAL A 24 14.05 -10.81 9.00
C VAL A 24 14.95 -9.64 8.67
N GLU A 25 16.19 -9.93 8.33
CA GLU A 25 17.13 -8.92 7.86
C GLU A 25 16.59 -8.32 6.55
N VAL A 26 16.54 -6.99 6.48
CA VAL A 26 16.12 -6.29 5.26
C VAL A 26 17.33 -6.22 4.35
N SER A 27 17.16 -6.58 3.07
CA SER A 27 18.26 -6.49 2.09
C SER A 27 18.85 -5.07 2.11
N HIS A 28 20.18 -4.95 2.11
CA HIS A 28 20.98 -3.71 2.29
C HIS A 28 20.75 -2.57 1.27
N LEU A 29 19.62 -2.54 0.58
CA LEU A 29 19.24 -1.38 -0.19
C LEU A 29 19.00 -0.25 0.81
N SER A 30 19.67 0.88 0.58
CA SER A 30 19.47 2.13 1.30
C SER A 30 18.63 3.07 0.43
N PRO A 31 17.35 2.75 0.15
CA PRO A 31 16.48 3.61 -0.64
C PRO A 31 16.18 4.89 0.16
N GLU A 32 15.93 5.98 -0.56
CA GLU A 32 15.48 7.22 0.07
C GLU A 32 14.10 7.05 0.74
N TRP A 33 13.24 6.21 0.16
CA TRP A 33 11.89 5.93 0.68
C TRP A 33 11.49 4.47 0.53
N VAL A 34 10.81 3.97 1.57
CA VAL A 34 10.27 2.62 1.63
C VAL A 34 8.82 2.67 2.07
N SER A 35 7.98 1.88 1.39
CA SER A 35 6.70 1.46 1.94
C SER A 35 6.74 -0.06 2.13
N TYR A 36 6.21 -0.55 3.23
CA TYR A 36 6.18 -1.97 3.54
C TYR A 36 4.81 -2.38 4.06
N GLY A 37 4.53 -3.68 3.98
CA GLY A 37 3.34 -4.27 4.58
C GLY A 37 3.52 -5.76 4.85
N LEU A 38 2.71 -6.28 5.77
CA LEU A 38 2.68 -7.70 6.15
C LEU A 38 1.39 -8.34 5.68
N GLY A 39 1.48 -9.17 4.66
CA GLY A 39 0.37 -9.92 4.10
C GLY A 39 0.36 -11.39 4.54
N TYR A 40 -0.77 -12.06 4.33
CA TYR A 40 -0.93 -13.48 4.61
C TYR A 40 -1.61 -14.19 3.46
N ASP A 41 -0.88 -15.11 2.83
CA ASP A 41 -1.42 -16.01 1.83
C ASP A 41 -2.04 -17.22 2.53
N SER A 42 -3.37 -17.21 2.68
CA SER A 42 -4.10 -18.27 3.36
C SER A 42 -4.05 -19.62 2.63
N ARG A 43 -3.88 -19.62 1.30
CA ARG A 43 -3.80 -20.86 0.50
C ARG A 43 -2.48 -21.58 0.76
N ALA A 44 -1.40 -20.84 0.82
CA ALA A 44 -0.07 -21.37 1.14
C ALA A 44 0.24 -21.38 2.64
N SER A 45 -0.68 -20.88 3.48
CA SER A 45 -0.48 -20.62 4.91
C SER A 45 0.84 -19.89 5.19
N ASN A 46 1.12 -18.83 4.42
CA ASN A 46 2.44 -18.22 4.31
C ASN A 46 2.36 -16.71 4.59
N PHE A 47 3.08 -16.26 5.60
CA PHE A 47 3.28 -14.82 5.83
C PHE A 47 4.26 -14.26 4.80
N LYS A 48 3.91 -13.11 4.23
CA LYS A 48 4.75 -12.40 3.27
C LYS A 48 4.97 -10.97 3.73
N VAL A 49 6.23 -10.54 3.72
CA VAL A 49 6.55 -9.11 3.87
C VAL A 49 6.74 -8.56 2.48
N VAL A 50 6.07 -7.47 2.16
CA VAL A 50 6.22 -6.79 0.89
C VAL A 50 6.85 -5.44 1.15
N ILE A 51 7.89 -5.12 0.37
CA ILE A 51 8.58 -3.85 0.41
C ILE A 51 8.47 -3.24 -0.99
N VAL A 52 7.95 -2.03 -1.07
CA VAL A 52 7.96 -1.18 -2.25
C VAL A 52 9.06 -0.14 -2.04
N LEU A 53 10.09 -0.23 -2.88
CA LEU A 53 11.29 0.59 -2.83
C LEU A 53 11.19 1.70 -3.87
N TYR A 54 11.35 2.94 -3.41
CA TYR A 54 11.47 4.11 -4.27
C TYR A 54 12.93 4.49 -4.41
N LEU A 55 13.41 4.43 -5.64
CA LEU A 55 14.70 4.96 -6.03
C LEU A 55 14.47 6.36 -6.60
N THR A 56 13.96 7.29 -5.78
CA THR A 56 13.99 8.69 -6.18
C THR A 56 15.44 9.16 -6.09
N GLY A 57 15.97 9.76 -7.14
CA GLY A 57 17.25 10.47 -7.07
C GLY A 57 17.07 11.88 -6.50
N ARG A 58 16.38 12.04 -5.36
CA ARG A 58 15.96 13.36 -4.83
C ARG A 58 16.73 13.71 -3.55
N LYS A 59 18.05 13.59 -3.58
CA LYS A 59 18.92 14.58 -2.92
C LYS A 59 19.52 15.47 -3.99
N HIS A 60 19.12 16.74 -3.95
CA HIS A 60 19.56 17.90 -4.73
C HIS A 60 18.56 18.46 -5.75
N LYS A 61 18.19 19.72 -5.48
CA LYS A 61 17.52 20.69 -6.36
C LYS A 61 18.00 20.55 -7.81
N LYS A 62 17.05 20.60 -8.75
CA LYS A 62 17.29 20.79 -10.20
C LYS A 62 18.30 19.79 -10.78
N ILE A 63 17.98 18.51 -10.69
CA ILE A 63 18.54 17.57 -11.65
C ILE A 63 17.71 17.72 -12.93
N SER A 64 18.31 18.30 -13.96
CA SER A 64 17.72 18.34 -15.30
C SER A 64 17.36 16.92 -15.74
N GLU A 65 16.32 16.78 -16.57
CA GLU A 65 15.87 15.54 -17.21
C GLU A 65 17.01 14.63 -17.72
N LYS A 66 18.19 15.21 -17.97
CA LYS A 66 19.46 14.57 -18.33
C LYS A 66 20.00 13.52 -17.34
N TYR A 67 19.65 13.52 -16.06
CA TYR A 67 20.19 12.53 -15.09
C TYR A 67 19.16 11.55 -14.52
N ARG A 68 17.94 11.49 -15.07
CA ARG A 68 17.16 10.25 -14.97
C ARG A 68 17.88 9.21 -15.81
N THR A 69 18.57 8.27 -15.19
CA THR A 69 19.04 7.09 -15.91
C THR A 69 17.80 6.36 -16.43
N PRO A 70 17.68 6.07 -17.74
CA PRO A 70 16.63 5.21 -18.23
C PRO A 70 16.75 3.84 -17.54
N GLY A 71 15.91 3.55 -16.54
CA GLY A 71 15.98 2.29 -15.79
C GLY A 71 15.74 2.36 -14.28
N ASP A 72 15.71 3.54 -13.66
CA ASP A 72 15.40 3.69 -12.22
C ASP A 72 13.89 3.51 -11.98
N LYS A 73 13.43 2.26 -12.09
CA LYS A 73 12.05 1.85 -11.79
C LYS A 73 11.92 1.55 -10.30
N ASN A 74 10.75 1.88 -9.74
CA ASN A 74 10.34 1.41 -8.42
C ASN A 74 10.47 -0.13 -8.39
N ARG A 75 10.94 -0.69 -7.28
CA ARG A 75 11.14 -2.14 -7.13
C ARG A 75 10.21 -2.67 -6.06
N VAL A 76 9.63 -3.84 -6.29
CA VAL A 76 8.95 -4.59 -5.22
C VAL A 76 9.82 -5.77 -4.83
N GLN A 77 10.01 -5.94 -3.52
CA GLN A 77 10.56 -7.14 -2.93
C GLN A 77 9.50 -7.83 -2.08
N ALA A 78 9.48 -9.15 -2.12
CA ALA A 78 8.64 -9.94 -1.25
C ALA A 78 9.48 -10.99 -0.51
N TYR A 79 9.41 -10.98 0.80
CA TYR A 79 9.90 -12.04 1.66
C TYR A 79 8.81 -13.08 1.84
N SER A 80 9.19 -14.37 1.86
CA SER A 80 8.29 -15.45 2.27
C SER A 80 8.81 -16.11 3.55
N ALA A 81 7.93 -16.24 4.53
CA ALA A 81 8.23 -16.94 5.78
C ALA A 81 8.54 -18.42 5.56
N ASN A 82 7.78 -19.09 4.67
CA ASN A 82 7.94 -20.52 4.36
C ASN A 82 9.31 -20.83 3.72
N SER A 83 9.73 -20.05 2.71
CA SER A 83 11.04 -20.25 2.06
C SER A 83 12.19 -19.56 2.78
N ASN A 84 11.88 -18.72 3.78
CA ASN A 84 12.85 -17.89 4.49
C ASN A 84 13.74 -17.06 3.54
N SER A 85 13.16 -16.50 2.48
CA SER A 85 13.94 -15.81 1.46
C SER A 85 13.22 -14.61 0.88
N TRP A 86 14.03 -13.63 0.44
CA TRP A 86 13.60 -12.48 -0.33
C TRP A 86 13.58 -12.81 -1.83
N LYS A 87 12.61 -12.25 -2.54
CA LYS A 87 12.53 -12.27 -4.00
C LYS A 87 12.25 -10.87 -4.52
N ILE A 88 13.05 -10.43 -5.49
CA ILE A 88 12.75 -9.23 -6.28
C ILE A 88 11.67 -9.61 -7.29
N LEU A 89 10.62 -8.80 -7.36
CA LEU A 89 9.53 -8.97 -8.31
C LEU A 89 9.71 -7.97 -9.45
N ASP A 90 9.77 -8.51 -10.67
CA ASP A 90 9.79 -7.72 -11.89
C ASP A 90 8.35 -7.30 -12.23
N LEU A 91 7.94 -6.14 -11.72
CA LEU A 91 6.60 -5.59 -11.87
C LEU A 91 6.67 -4.24 -12.57
N ASP A 92 5.74 -3.98 -13.48
CA ASP A 92 5.61 -2.67 -14.13
C ASP A 92 4.91 -1.69 -13.17
N ILE A 93 5.70 -0.99 -12.35
CA ILE A 93 5.21 -0.03 -11.37
C ILE A 93 5.17 1.35 -12.01
N ARG A 94 3.96 1.85 -12.26
CA ARG A 94 3.71 3.20 -12.78
C ARG A 94 3.23 4.19 -11.72
N TYR A 95 3.10 3.72 -10.49
CA TYR A 95 2.48 4.45 -9.39
C TYR A 95 3.51 4.82 -8.34
N ASN A 96 3.34 6.00 -7.75
CA ASN A 96 4.01 6.40 -6.52
C ASN A 96 3.05 6.17 -5.37
N VAL A 97 3.31 5.13 -4.57
CA VAL A 97 2.60 4.87 -3.30
C VAL A 97 3.12 5.81 -2.22
N SER A 98 2.22 6.24 -1.34
CA SER A 98 2.60 7.04 -0.18
C SER A 98 3.60 6.29 0.71
N PRO A 99 4.68 6.95 1.16
CA PRO A 99 5.68 6.31 2.00
C PRO A 99 5.12 5.94 3.39
N ASN A 100 5.86 5.06 4.07
CA ASN A 100 5.79 4.74 5.49
C ASN A 100 4.92 3.55 5.91
N LYS A 101 3.69 3.28 5.39
CA LYS A 101 2.90 2.04 5.66
C LYS A 101 1.81 1.77 4.61
N ASN A 102 1.23 0.56 4.62
CA ASN A 102 -0.02 0.24 3.90
C ASN A 102 -1.24 0.82 4.61
N ASP A 103 -2.26 1.21 3.84
CA ASP A 103 -3.51 1.78 4.35
C ASP A 103 -4.45 0.70 4.89
N VAL A 104 -4.61 -0.40 4.14
CA VAL A 104 -5.53 -1.49 4.49
C VAL A 104 -4.88 -2.85 4.30
N ILE A 105 -5.24 -3.78 5.18
CA ILE A 105 -5.01 -5.21 4.98
C ILE A 105 -6.39 -5.85 4.81
N LEU A 106 -6.69 -6.36 3.61
CA LEU A 106 -7.98 -7.00 3.31
C LEU A 106 -7.77 -8.40 2.77
N HIS A 107 -8.37 -9.40 3.42
CA HIS A 107 -8.19 -10.82 3.10
C HIS A 107 -6.69 -11.22 2.98
N GLY A 108 -5.85 -10.63 3.83
CA GLY A 108 -4.40 -10.85 3.83
C GLY A 108 -3.62 -10.11 2.73
N ASN A 109 -4.28 -9.35 1.86
CA ASN A 109 -3.64 -8.51 0.84
C ASN A 109 -3.41 -7.10 1.34
N LEU A 110 -2.38 -6.45 0.82
CA LEU A 110 -1.91 -5.14 1.25
C LEU A 110 -2.37 -4.07 0.27
N TYR A 111 -2.93 -2.97 0.75
CA TYR A 111 -3.42 -1.86 -0.06
C TYR A 111 -2.67 -0.57 0.33
N TRP A 112 -2.28 0.21 -0.67
CA TRP A 112 -1.66 1.52 -0.54
C TRP A 112 -2.38 2.52 -1.43
N LEU A 113 -2.56 3.73 -0.92
CA LEU A 113 -2.91 4.89 -1.73
C LEU A 113 -1.71 5.26 -2.61
N ALA A 114 -1.98 5.49 -3.88
CA ALA A 114 -0.97 5.79 -4.88
C ALA A 114 -1.48 6.79 -5.93
N ALA A 115 -0.55 7.53 -6.53
CA ALA A 115 -0.82 8.43 -7.65
C ALA A 115 0.12 8.12 -8.83
N ILE A 116 -0.34 8.33 -10.07
CA ILE A 116 0.49 8.17 -11.27
C ILE A 116 1.36 9.42 -11.51
N ASP A 117 0.84 10.62 -11.25
CA ASP A 117 1.53 11.90 -11.41
C ASP A 117 1.32 12.77 -10.16
N GLU A 118 2.36 13.52 -9.77
CA GLU A 118 2.29 14.54 -8.72
C GLU A 118 1.43 15.75 -9.16
N ASN A 119 1.25 15.95 -10.48
CA ASN A 119 0.58 17.13 -11.06
C ASN A 119 -0.87 16.87 -11.51
N GLU A 120 -1.16 15.67 -12.04
CA GLU A 120 -2.52 15.21 -12.35
C GLU A 120 -2.86 14.05 -11.42
N VAL A 121 -3.46 14.39 -10.27
CA VAL A 121 -3.63 13.47 -9.13
C VAL A 121 -4.75 12.47 -9.42
N VAL A 122 -4.55 11.57 -10.36
CA VAL A 122 -5.38 10.37 -10.49
C VAL A 122 -4.95 9.40 -9.39
N MET A 123 -5.77 9.32 -8.34
CA MET A 123 -5.52 8.45 -7.20
C MET A 123 -6.07 7.04 -7.43
N TYR A 124 -5.30 6.06 -6.98
CA TYR A 124 -5.66 4.65 -6.97
C TYR A 124 -5.39 4.07 -5.59
N LEU A 125 -6.15 3.05 -5.22
CA LEU A 125 -5.64 2.06 -4.28
C LEU A 125 -4.88 1.00 -5.08
N VAL A 126 -3.56 0.95 -4.91
CA VAL A 126 -2.72 -0.12 -5.42
C VAL A 126 -2.67 -1.21 -4.37
N TRP A 127 -2.83 -2.47 -4.75
CA TRP A 127 -2.75 -3.57 -3.81
C TRP A 127 -1.93 -4.73 -4.32
N PHE A 128 -1.28 -5.42 -3.39
CA PHE A 128 -0.45 -6.58 -3.66
C PHE A 128 -1.24 -7.85 -3.40
N ASP A 129 -1.47 -8.62 -4.47
CA ASP A 129 -2.05 -9.95 -4.40
C ASP A 129 -1.00 -10.92 -3.85
N VAL A 130 -1.08 -11.20 -2.55
CA VAL A 130 -0.08 -12.02 -1.87
C VAL A 130 -0.03 -13.44 -2.42
N SER A 131 -1.13 -13.96 -2.95
CA SER A 131 -1.18 -15.31 -3.50
C SER A 131 -0.50 -15.40 -4.86
N LYS A 132 -0.63 -14.36 -5.68
CA LYS A 132 -0.09 -14.31 -7.05
C LYS A 132 1.22 -13.53 -7.18
N SER A 133 1.64 -12.84 -6.12
CA SER A 133 2.81 -11.95 -6.10
C SER A 133 2.79 -10.88 -7.20
N LEU A 134 1.67 -10.20 -7.36
CA LEU A 134 1.49 -9.15 -8.38
C LEU A 134 0.74 -7.94 -7.82
N LEU A 135 0.90 -6.78 -8.46
CA LEU A 135 0.17 -5.56 -8.13
C LEU A 135 -1.11 -5.45 -8.96
N LYS A 136 -2.17 -4.95 -8.33
CA LYS A 136 -3.43 -4.56 -8.97
C LYS A 136 -3.85 -3.19 -8.49
N THR A 137 -4.86 -2.64 -9.14
CA THR A 137 -5.40 -1.32 -8.80
C THR A 137 -6.90 -1.36 -8.59
N VAL A 138 -7.36 -0.43 -7.77
CA VAL A 138 -8.76 -0.05 -7.57
C VAL A 138 -8.84 1.44 -7.85
N SER A 139 -9.70 1.81 -8.81
CA SER A 139 -9.93 3.22 -9.14
C SER A 139 -10.68 3.91 -8.00
N LEU A 140 -10.30 5.15 -7.70
CA LEU A 140 -11.00 6.02 -6.76
C LEU A 140 -11.92 7.02 -7.46
N SER A 141 -12.01 6.97 -8.79
CA SER A 141 -12.76 7.95 -9.59
C SER A 141 -14.25 8.05 -9.25
N SER A 142 -14.87 6.97 -8.75
CA SER A 142 -16.29 6.98 -8.36
C SER A 142 -16.56 7.54 -6.96
N LEU A 143 -15.53 7.85 -6.18
CA LEU A 143 -15.69 8.50 -4.87
C LEU A 143 -15.96 10.01 -4.98
N ASN A 144 -15.83 10.61 -6.18
CA ASN A 144 -15.99 12.06 -6.41
C ASN A 144 -15.27 12.91 -5.36
N LEU A 145 -13.99 12.59 -5.08
CA LEU A 145 -13.20 13.32 -4.10
C LEU A 145 -13.01 14.77 -4.56
N GLU A 146 -13.63 15.72 -3.86
CA GLU A 146 -13.44 17.14 -4.10
C GLU A 146 -12.06 17.59 -3.60
N LYS A 147 -11.65 18.81 -3.95
CA LYS A 147 -10.42 19.40 -3.38
C LYS A 147 -10.60 19.50 -1.86
N GLU A 148 -9.55 19.14 -1.12
CA GLU A 148 -9.49 19.22 0.36
C GLU A 148 -10.36 18.18 1.10
N THR A 149 -10.81 17.14 0.39
CA THR A 149 -11.39 15.94 1.03
C THR A 149 -10.28 15.01 1.55
N THR A 150 -10.40 14.53 2.79
CA THR A 150 -9.60 13.40 3.28
C THR A 150 -10.34 12.09 3.12
N VAL A 151 -9.62 11.07 2.65
CA VAL A 151 -10.10 9.71 2.54
C VAL A 151 -9.25 8.78 3.40
N ARG A 152 -9.92 7.93 4.19
CA ARG A 152 -9.29 6.81 4.89
C ARG A 152 -9.92 5.53 4.42
N PHE A 153 -9.12 4.47 4.35
CA PHE A 153 -9.60 3.16 3.94
C PHE A 153 -9.52 2.19 5.11
N MET A 154 -10.43 1.22 5.16
CA MET A 154 -10.40 0.14 6.13
C MET A 154 -10.99 -1.15 5.58
N ASP A 155 -10.64 -2.26 6.24
CA ASP A 155 -11.39 -3.51 6.15
C ASP A 155 -12.55 -3.44 7.14
N PHE A 156 -13.78 -3.63 6.66
CA PHE A 156 -14.96 -3.80 7.49
C PHE A 156 -15.69 -5.07 7.07
N ASN A 157 -15.65 -6.10 7.92
CA ASN A 157 -16.29 -7.39 7.67
C ASN A 157 -15.90 -8.07 6.33
N GLY A 158 -14.67 -7.85 5.86
CA GLY A 158 -14.21 -8.40 4.58
C GLY A 158 -14.56 -7.53 3.37
N ASP A 159 -15.13 -6.35 3.59
CA ASP A 159 -15.35 -5.35 2.56
C ASP A 159 -14.30 -4.23 2.65
N LEU A 160 -13.90 -3.73 1.47
CA LEU A 160 -13.07 -2.55 1.37
C LEU A 160 -13.95 -1.31 1.50
N VAL A 161 -13.76 -0.55 2.57
CA VAL A 161 -14.55 0.65 2.89
C VAL A 161 -13.68 1.89 2.80
N ALA A 162 -14.22 2.94 2.19
CA ALA A 162 -13.67 4.29 2.24
C ALA A 162 -14.53 5.16 3.15
N ILE A 163 -13.86 5.85 4.07
CA ILE A 163 -14.40 6.87 4.94
C ILE A 163 -13.94 8.21 4.38
N VAL A 164 -14.90 9.00 3.92
CA VAL A 164 -14.65 10.27 3.26
C VAL A 164 -15.12 11.38 4.19
N HIS A 165 -14.22 12.33 4.47
CA HIS A 165 -14.45 13.48 5.33
C HIS A 165 -14.05 14.75 4.58
N ASP A 166 -14.99 15.68 4.47
CA ASP A 166 -14.72 17.02 3.94
C ASP A 166 -14.09 17.88 5.05
N GLU A 167 -12.85 18.34 4.84
CA GLU A 167 -12.17 19.18 5.82
C GLU A 167 -12.68 20.62 5.86
N ASN A 168 -13.40 21.06 4.81
CA ASN A 168 -13.97 22.39 4.69
C ASN A 168 -15.40 22.50 5.21
N ASP A 169 -16.00 21.40 5.67
CA ASP A 169 -17.31 21.43 6.28
C ASP A 169 -17.21 22.15 7.64
N GLU A 170 -17.51 23.46 7.62
CA GLU A 170 -17.58 24.33 8.80
C GLU A 170 -18.84 24.06 9.64
N SER A 171 -19.69 23.11 9.25
CA SER A 171 -20.85 22.77 10.06
C SER A 171 -20.42 22.12 11.39
N GLU A 172 -21.22 22.32 12.43
CA GLU A 172 -21.00 21.65 13.73
C GLU A 172 -21.08 20.11 13.62
N LEU A 173 -21.68 19.60 12.54
CA LEU A 173 -21.89 18.19 12.26
C LEU A 173 -21.02 17.76 11.08
N LYS A 174 -19.73 17.52 11.34
CA LYS A 174 -18.81 16.92 10.35
C LYS A 174 -19.43 15.69 9.71
N ILE A 175 -19.85 15.80 8.45
CA ILE A 175 -20.49 14.69 7.76
C ILE A 175 -19.41 13.68 7.34
N ILE A 176 -19.59 12.43 7.77
CA ILE A 176 -18.73 11.31 7.40
C ILE A 176 -19.50 10.45 6.41
N TYR A 177 -18.98 10.33 5.19
CA TYR A 177 -19.56 9.47 4.17
C TYR A 177 -18.85 8.11 4.14
N PHE A 178 -19.64 7.04 4.05
CA PHE A 178 -19.14 5.67 3.96
C PHE A 178 -19.42 5.08 2.58
N TRP A 179 -18.36 4.61 1.94
CA TRP A 179 -18.42 3.99 0.63
C TRP A 179 -17.90 2.57 0.71
N VAL A 180 -18.63 1.63 0.11
CA VAL A 180 -18.21 0.23 0.01
C VAL A 180 -17.79 -0.04 -1.43
N TYR A 181 -16.64 -0.67 -1.62
CA TYR A 181 -16.18 -1.05 -2.94
C TYR A 181 -16.90 -2.31 -3.43
N ASP A 182 -17.68 -2.19 -4.50
CA ASP A 182 -18.27 -3.33 -5.19
C ASP A 182 -17.21 -3.96 -6.12
N ASN A 183 -16.74 -5.14 -5.75
CA ASN A 183 -15.73 -5.86 -6.51
C ASN A 183 -16.27 -6.52 -7.79
N VAL A 184 -17.58 -6.66 -7.97
CA VAL A 184 -18.21 -7.16 -9.21
C VAL A 184 -18.27 -6.04 -10.24
N GLU A 185 -18.84 -4.89 -9.86
CA GLU A 185 -18.99 -3.73 -10.75
C GLU A 185 -17.74 -2.85 -10.84
N LYS A 186 -16.74 -3.08 -9.99
CA LYS A 186 -15.48 -2.31 -9.91
C LYS A 186 -15.70 -0.82 -9.62
N MET A 187 -16.62 -0.51 -8.71
CA MET A 187 -16.98 0.87 -8.36
C MET A 187 -17.28 1.03 -6.88
N TRP A 188 -17.13 2.25 -6.37
CA TRP A 188 -17.53 2.60 -5.02
C TRP A 188 -19.02 2.92 -4.97
N ARG A 189 -19.72 2.39 -3.97
CA ARG A 189 -21.13 2.63 -3.72
C ARG A 189 -21.34 3.28 -2.37
N HIS A 190 -22.15 4.33 -2.34
CA HIS A 190 -22.56 4.95 -1.10
C HIS A 190 -23.43 3.96 -0.32
N ASN A 191 -23.05 3.67 0.92
CA ASN A 191 -23.86 2.80 1.76
C ASN A 191 -24.95 3.65 2.41
N TYR A 192 -26.12 3.72 1.77
CA TYR A 192 -27.32 4.21 2.44
C TYR A 192 -27.79 3.08 3.36
N ASN A 193 -27.61 3.25 4.67
CA ASN A 193 -28.38 2.47 5.65
C ASN A 193 -29.87 2.60 5.36
#